data_AF-A0A7X8DMH3-F1
#
_entry.id   AF-A0A7X8DMH3-F1
#
_cell.length_a   1.000
_cell.length_b   1.000
_cell.length_c   1.000
_cell.angle_alpha   90.00
_cell.angle_beta   90.00
_cell.angle_gamma   90.00
#
_symmetry.space_group_name_H-M   'P 1'
#
loop_
_entity.id
_entity.type
_entity.pdbx_description
1 polymer ?
#
loop_
_entity_poly.entity_id
_entity_poly.type
_entity_poly.pdbx_seq_one_letter_code
_entity_poly.pdbx_strand_id
1 'polypeptide(L)'
;MKVLKIQQVRKVDAYTIQHEPIASIDLMERASLKVFQKIVKLFDASTSITILCGMGNNGGDGLAVARMLLEKKYNCKVYVVKHTTSFSEDCQTNYMRLQKKFSHTVSEISKEEEIPVFNQDVIVDAILGSGLNKVVDNRFLCKLFKVINQSKSFVFSIDIPSGLWADNPTREEACKVYADFVYTFQFPKLSFFFPENYTYVGEWEVGDIKLHPDFINKLQTPYYYVKESDILPLIKHRAKFSHKGNFGHALIIAGSKGMMGAAVLATKACLRSGAGLVEVHVPECGYSILQTTTPEALCSCDTHTDFFTHYP
;
A
#
# COMPACT_ATOMS: atom_id res chain seq x y z
N MET A 1 12.53 1.78 -1.48
CA MET A 1 12.07 1.85 -0.05
C MET A 1 11.94 0.45 0.55
N LYS A 2 12.36 0.20 1.82
CA LYS A 2 12.18 -1.13 2.47
C LYS A 2 10.72 -1.44 2.75
N VAL A 3 10.33 -2.71 2.61
CA VAL A 3 9.07 -3.26 3.11
C VAL A 3 9.44 -4.19 4.28
N LEU A 4 8.95 -3.89 5.47
CA LEU A 4 9.31 -4.60 6.70
C LEU A 4 8.13 -5.43 7.19
N LYS A 5 8.41 -6.63 7.70
CA LYS A 5 7.41 -7.44 8.38
C LYS A 5 6.97 -6.77 9.68
N ILE A 6 5.78 -7.05 10.18
CA ILE A 6 5.23 -6.42 11.40
C ILE A 6 6.12 -6.64 12.62
N GLN A 7 6.74 -7.80 12.76
CA GLN A 7 7.70 -8.04 13.84
C GLN A 7 8.93 -7.12 13.75
N GLN A 8 9.37 -6.75 12.55
CA GLN A 8 10.47 -5.81 12.36
C GLN A 8 10.01 -4.38 12.65
N VAL A 9 8.82 -3.98 12.18
CA VAL A 9 8.24 -2.66 12.48
C VAL A 9 8.13 -2.45 13.99
N ARG A 10 7.61 -3.44 14.74
CA ARG A 10 7.56 -3.38 16.21
C ARG A 10 8.93 -3.17 16.88
N LYS A 11 10.00 -3.75 16.30
CA LYS A 11 11.37 -3.51 16.79
C LYS A 11 11.82 -2.09 16.50
N VAL A 12 11.44 -1.53 15.35
CA VAL A 12 11.72 -0.12 15.01
C VAL A 12 10.98 0.82 15.95
N ASP A 13 9.70 0.58 16.22
CA ASP A 13 8.90 1.38 17.15
C ASP A 13 9.52 1.37 18.55
N ALA A 14 9.81 0.17 19.08
CA ALA A 14 10.44 0.00 20.39
C ALA A 14 11.81 0.67 20.46
N TYR A 15 12.63 0.55 19.40
CA TYR A 15 13.93 1.21 19.33
C TYR A 15 13.77 2.74 19.34
N THR A 16 12.82 3.27 18.57
CA THR A 16 12.54 4.71 18.47
C THR A 16 12.13 5.26 19.84
N ILE A 17 11.21 4.59 20.54
CA ILE A 17 10.76 4.99 21.89
C ILE A 17 11.92 4.94 22.90
N GLN A 18 12.83 3.96 22.79
CA GLN A 18 13.97 3.83 23.71
C GLN A 18 15.09 4.86 23.47
N HIS A 19 15.20 5.42 22.26
CA HIS A 19 16.32 6.30 21.86
C HIS A 19 15.90 7.74 21.59
N GLU A 20 14.60 8.04 21.65
CA GLU A 20 14.06 9.39 21.62
C GLU A 20 13.40 9.72 22.96
N PRO A 21 13.35 11.00 23.38
CA PRO A 21 12.66 11.41 24.60
C PRO A 21 11.13 11.44 24.40
N ILE A 22 10.54 10.32 23.99
CA ILE A 22 9.10 10.17 23.73
C ILE A 22 8.54 8.92 24.39
N ALA A 23 7.27 8.97 24.78
CA ALA A 23 6.50 7.80 25.18
C ALA A 23 5.79 7.17 23.96
N SER A 24 5.27 5.95 24.12
CA SER A 24 4.48 5.25 23.09
C SER A 24 3.28 6.09 22.62
N ILE A 25 2.59 6.74 23.56
CA ILE A 25 1.47 7.66 23.27
C ILE A 25 1.87 8.85 22.39
N ASP A 26 3.12 9.34 22.50
CA ASP A 26 3.60 10.46 21.67
C ASP A 26 3.89 9.99 20.24
N LEU A 27 4.37 8.76 20.07
CA LEU A 27 4.52 8.14 18.75
C LEU A 27 3.16 7.89 18.09
N MET A 28 2.17 7.43 18.87
CA MET A 28 0.78 7.33 18.41
C MET A 28 0.22 8.70 18.00
N GLU A 29 0.48 9.75 18.77
CA GLU A 29 0.05 11.12 18.43
C GLU A 29 0.67 11.60 17.10
N ARG A 30 1.95 11.27 16.83
CA ARG A 30 2.60 11.55 15.53
C ARG A 30 1.90 10.83 14.38
N ALA A 31 1.59 9.55 14.56
CA ALA A 31 0.89 8.74 13.55
C ALA A 31 -0.53 9.28 13.29
N SER A 32 -1.29 9.51 14.36
CA SER A 32 -2.64 10.07 14.33
C SER A 32 -2.68 11.45 13.68
N LEU A 33 -1.70 12.32 13.94
CA LEU A 33 -1.62 13.63 13.30
C LEU A 33 -1.47 13.51 11.78
N LYS A 34 -0.73 12.52 11.29
CA LYS A 34 -0.58 12.26 9.85
C LYS A 34 -1.89 11.80 9.22
N VAL A 35 -2.63 10.91 9.89
CA VAL A 35 -3.98 10.51 9.44
C VAL A 35 -4.91 11.71 9.41
N PHE A 36 -4.97 12.48 10.50
CA PHE A 36 -5.78 13.69 10.58
C PHE A 36 -5.47 14.66 9.45
N GLN A 37 -4.17 14.96 9.20
CA GLN A 37 -3.73 15.81 8.10
C GLN A 37 -4.18 15.30 6.73
N LYS A 38 -4.18 13.99 6.54
CA LYS A 38 -4.68 13.39 5.30
C LYS A 38 -6.20 13.53 5.17
N ILE A 39 -6.96 13.23 6.23
CA ILE A 39 -8.42 13.35 6.26
C ILE A 39 -8.84 14.79 5.94
N VAL A 40 -8.25 15.80 6.58
CA VAL A 40 -8.61 17.21 6.32
C VAL A 40 -8.21 17.71 4.92
N LYS A 41 -7.28 17.02 4.25
CA LYS A 41 -6.91 17.31 2.86
C LYS A 41 -7.92 16.71 1.87
N LEU A 42 -8.52 15.58 2.23
CA LEU A 42 -9.49 14.88 1.39
C LEU A 42 -10.93 15.38 1.61
N PHE A 43 -11.27 15.73 2.84
CA PHE A 43 -12.62 16.02 3.27
C PHE A 43 -12.69 17.35 4.01
N ASP A 44 -13.64 18.19 3.62
CA ASP A 44 -13.93 19.43 4.34
C ASP A 44 -14.75 19.17 5.62
N ALA A 45 -14.93 20.20 6.44
CA ALA A 45 -15.64 20.09 7.71
C ALA A 45 -17.16 19.85 7.57
N SER A 46 -17.73 20.00 6.37
CA SER A 46 -19.15 19.71 6.11
C SER A 46 -19.41 18.21 5.93
N THR A 47 -18.36 17.45 5.58
CA THR A 47 -18.40 16.00 5.43
C THR A 47 -18.71 15.35 6.78
N SER A 48 -19.73 14.50 6.79
CA SER A 48 -20.09 13.71 7.97
C SER A 48 -19.19 12.47 8.07
N ILE A 49 -18.55 12.28 9.23
CA ILE A 49 -17.54 11.24 9.44
C ILE A 49 -17.97 10.35 10.61
N THR A 50 -18.00 9.05 10.40
CA THR A 50 -18.08 8.05 11.47
C THR A 50 -16.73 7.37 11.65
N ILE A 51 -16.22 7.30 12.88
CA ILE A 51 -14.95 6.67 13.19
C ILE A 51 -15.21 5.43 14.05
N LEU A 52 -14.79 4.27 13.56
CA LEU A 52 -14.95 2.99 14.21
C LEU A 52 -13.62 2.58 14.84
N CYS A 53 -13.53 2.68 16.16
CA CYS A 53 -12.29 2.44 16.89
C CYS A 53 -12.33 1.10 17.61
N GLY A 54 -11.33 0.26 17.39
CA GLY A 54 -11.11 -0.92 18.23
C GLY A 54 -10.53 -0.58 19.59
N MET A 55 -10.14 -1.61 20.34
CA MET A 55 -9.55 -1.46 21.68
C MET A 55 -8.01 -1.57 21.67
N GLY A 56 -7.41 -1.96 20.55
CA GLY A 56 -5.95 -2.00 20.36
C GLY A 56 -5.37 -0.66 19.90
N ASN A 57 -4.07 -0.65 19.56
CA ASN A 57 -3.36 0.57 19.14
C ASN A 57 -3.98 1.24 17.91
N ASN A 58 -4.48 0.48 16.92
CA ASN A 58 -5.16 1.07 15.75
C ASN A 58 -6.41 1.86 16.15
N GLY A 59 -7.16 1.35 17.13
CA GLY A 59 -8.29 2.08 17.71
C GLY A 59 -7.84 3.30 18.50
N GLY A 60 -6.66 3.24 19.13
CA GLY A 60 -6.02 4.37 19.76
C GLY A 60 -5.71 5.50 18.78
N ASP A 61 -5.19 5.16 17.59
CA ASP A 61 -4.98 6.10 16.50
C ASP A 61 -6.31 6.73 16.06
N GLY A 62 -7.35 5.89 15.85
CA GLY A 62 -8.69 6.37 15.49
C GLY A 62 -9.29 7.32 16.54
N LEU A 63 -9.11 7.04 17.84
CA LEU A 63 -9.59 7.89 18.93
C LEU A 63 -8.84 9.22 19.00
N ALA A 64 -7.53 9.22 18.77
CA ALA A 64 -6.74 10.44 18.69
C ALA A 64 -7.13 11.29 17.48
N VAL A 65 -7.32 10.67 16.31
CA VAL A 65 -7.83 11.32 15.09
C VAL A 65 -9.20 11.93 15.33
N ALA A 66 -10.11 11.19 15.97
CA ALA A 66 -11.44 11.68 16.33
C ALA A 66 -11.36 12.96 17.17
N ARG A 67 -10.51 12.96 18.20
CA ARG A 67 -10.29 14.13 19.05
C ARG A 67 -9.82 15.33 18.24
N MET A 68 -8.83 15.15 17.35
CA MET A 68 -8.29 16.23 16.52
C MET A 68 -9.35 16.80 15.55
N LEU A 69 -10.17 15.94 14.93
CA LEU A 69 -11.25 16.35 14.03
C LEU A 69 -12.33 17.14 14.79
N LEU A 70 -12.74 16.67 15.96
CA LEU A 70 -13.72 17.35 16.82
C LEU A 70 -13.20 18.70 17.34
N GLU A 71 -11.92 18.78 17.71
CA GLU A 71 -11.25 20.05 18.06
C GLU A 71 -11.24 21.05 16.89
N LYS A 72 -11.31 20.55 15.65
CA LYS A 72 -11.45 21.35 14.42
C LYS A 72 -12.90 21.49 13.94
N LYS A 73 -13.87 21.08 14.76
CA LYS A 73 -15.32 21.22 14.51
C LYS A 73 -15.84 20.45 13.30
N TYR A 74 -15.18 19.35 12.93
CA TYR A 74 -15.74 18.39 11.98
C TYR A 74 -16.97 17.68 12.59
N ASN A 75 -17.92 17.32 11.73
CA ASN A 75 -19.08 16.51 12.13
C ASN A 75 -18.67 15.04 12.29
N CYS A 76 -18.19 14.67 13.48
CA CYS A 76 -17.71 13.32 13.77
C CYS A 76 -18.58 12.58 14.79
N LYS A 77 -18.90 11.32 14.50
CA LYS A 77 -19.42 10.33 15.46
C LYS A 77 -18.40 9.23 15.67
N VAL A 78 -18.24 8.78 16.91
CA VAL A 78 -17.24 7.77 17.26
C VAL A 78 -17.93 6.57 17.87
N TYR A 79 -17.64 5.38 17.34
CA TYR A 79 -18.07 4.12 17.93
C TYR A 79 -16.86 3.32 18.38
N VAL A 80 -16.81 3.00 19.67
CA VAL A 80 -15.82 2.07 20.23
C VAL A 80 -16.34 0.65 20.12
N VAL A 81 -15.65 -0.17 19.34
CA VAL A 81 -15.99 -1.55 19.02
C VAL A 81 -15.38 -2.47 20.08
N LYS A 82 -16.19 -2.86 21.07
CA LYS A 82 -15.81 -3.71 22.20
C LYS A 82 -15.69 -5.19 21.82
N HIS A 83 -14.66 -5.51 21.04
CA HIS A 83 -14.37 -6.87 20.57
C HIS A 83 -13.37 -7.64 21.45
N THR A 84 -12.75 -6.98 22.44
CA THR A 84 -11.88 -7.57 23.46
C THR A 84 -12.29 -7.08 24.86
N THR A 85 -11.64 -7.60 25.90
CA THR A 85 -11.97 -7.26 27.30
C THR A 85 -11.28 -6.00 27.79
N SER A 86 -10.10 -5.67 27.27
CA SER A 86 -9.31 -4.52 27.70
C SER A 86 -8.80 -3.70 26.52
N PHE A 87 -8.61 -2.41 26.79
CA PHE A 87 -7.88 -1.52 25.90
C PHE A 87 -6.37 -1.74 26.06
N SER A 88 -5.63 -1.54 24.97
CA SER A 88 -4.20 -1.22 25.07
C SER A 88 -3.99 0.09 25.83
N GLU A 89 -2.83 0.27 26.45
CA GLU A 89 -2.54 1.43 27.31
C GLU A 89 -2.71 2.78 26.61
N ASP A 90 -2.16 2.91 25.40
CA ASP A 90 -2.28 4.13 24.61
C ASP A 90 -3.72 4.38 24.13
N CYS A 91 -4.43 3.31 23.75
CA CYS A 91 -5.82 3.40 23.34
C CYS A 91 -6.73 3.82 24.50
N GLN A 92 -6.52 3.26 25.71
CA GLN A 92 -7.20 3.67 26.93
C GLN A 92 -6.95 5.16 27.22
N THR A 93 -5.71 5.61 27.07
CA THR A 93 -5.33 7.02 27.27
C THR A 93 -6.07 7.94 26.29
N ASN A 94 -6.11 7.60 25.00
CA ASN A 94 -6.85 8.39 24.01
C ASN A 94 -8.38 8.30 24.19
N TYR A 95 -8.91 7.16 24.63
CA TYR A 95 -10.31 7.01 24.99
C TYR A 95 -10.69 7.98 26.11
N MET A 96 -9.90 8.03 27.20
CA MET A 96 -10.12 8.96 28.31
C MET A 96 -9.99 10.42 27.89
N ARG A 97 -9.00 10.76 27.05
CA ARG A 97 -8.81 12.13 26.51
C ARG A 97 -10.02 12.58 25.70
N LEU A 98 -10.55 11.69 24.85
CA LEU A 98 -11.71 11.96 24.02
C LEU A 98 -12.98 12.10 24.88
N GLN A 99 -13.25 11.13 25.76
CA GLN A 99 -14.40 11.16 26.68
C GLN A 99 -14.45 12.44 27.54
N LYS A 100 -13.29 12.89 28.04
CA LYS A 100 -13.21 14.10 28.87
C LYS A 100 -13.71 15.37 28.16
N LYS A 101 -13.57 15.47 26.84
CA LYS A 101 -13.93 16.67 26.07
C LYS A 101 -15.20 16.50 25.22
N PHE A 102 -15.45 15.29 24.74
CA PHE A 102 -16.43 15.00 23.70
C PHE A 102 -17.26 13.73 24.00
N SER A 103 -17.56 13.44 25.27
CA SER A 103 -18.33 12.25 25.66
C SER A 103 -19.63 12.04 24.87
N HIS A 104 -20.33 13.13 24.52
CA HIS A 104 -21.59 13.11 23.77
C HIS A 104 -21.46 12.60 22.32
N THR A 105 -20.25 12.54 21.75
CA THR A 105 -20.02 12.03 20.38
C THR A 105 -19.58 10.57 20.36
N VAL A 106 -19.35 9.96 21.52
CA VAL A 106 -18.78 8.62 21.66
C VAL A 106 -19.84 7.64 22.11
N SER A 107 -20.02 6.56 21.35
CA SER A 107 -20.86 5.43 21.70
C SER A 107 -20.03 4.16 21.74
N GLU A 108 -20.45 3.17 22.51
CA GLU A 108 -19.81 1.86 22.57
C GLU A 108 -20.74 0.81 21.95
N ILE A 109 -20.17 -0.09 21.15
CA ILE A 109 -20.91 -1.20 20.54
C ILE A 109 -20.17 -2.51 20.80
N SER A 110 -20.93 -3.54 21.15
CA SER A 110 -20.45 -4.84 21.61
C SER A 110 -21.24 -6.01 21.01
N LYS A 111 -22.40 -5.75 20.41
CA LYS A 111 -23.31 -6.76 19.85
C LYS A 111 -23.89 -6.34 18.51
N GLU A 112 -24.43 -7.31 17.76
CA GLU A 112 -24.97 -7.09 16.41
C GLU A 112 -26.11 -6.08 16.37
N GLU A 113 -26.96 -6.06 17.40
CA GLU A 113 -28.14 -5.19 17.49
C GLU A 113 -27.76 -3.72 17.75
N GLU A 114 -26.53 -3.47 18.19
CA GLU A 114 -25.99 -2.14 18.51
C GLU A 114 -25.29 -1.51 17.29
N ILE A 115 -25.11 -2.26 16.20
CA ILE A 115 -24.46 -1.75 14.98
C ILE A 115 -25.35 -0.68 14.35
N PRO A 116 -24.87 0.57 14.22
CA PRO A 116 -25.65 1.65 13.64
C PRO A 116 -25.80 1.46 12.13
N VAL A 117 -26.83 2.09 11.57
CA VAL A 117 -26.91 2.28 10.12
C VAL A 117 -25.96 3.43 9.75
N PHE A 118 -24.96 3.14 8.92
CA PHE A 118 -24.06 4.16 8.41
C PHE A 118 -24.73 4.91 7.26
N ASN A 119 -25.08 6.18 7.52
CA ASN A 119 -25.64 7.12 6.54
C ASN A 119 -24.68 8.32 6.35
N GLN A 120 -23.42 8.16 6.71
CA GLN A 120 -22.41 9.22 6.66
C GLN A 120 -21.68 9.20 5.32
N ASP A 121 -21.02 10.31 5.02
CA ASP A 121 -20.23 10.43 3.79
C ASP A 121 -18.97 9.57 3.88
N VAL A 122 -18.35 9.51 5.08
CA VAL A 122 -17.09 8.79 5.33
C VAL A 122 -17.20 7.89 6.55
N ILE A 123 -16.70 6.65 6.42
CA ILE A 123 -16.41 5.75 7.53
C ILE A 123 -14.90 5.62 7.66
N VAL A 124 -14.36 5.92 8.84
CA VAL A 124 -12.97 5.66 9.19
C VAL A 124 -12.88 4.34 9.93
N ASP A 125 -12.23 3.36 9.31
CA ASP A 125 -11.94 2.06 9.88
C ASP A 125 -10.63 2.08 10.68
N ALA A 126 -10.76 2.04 12.00
CA ALA A 126 -9.67 1.95 12.96
C ALA A 126 -9.89 0.76 13.92
N ILE A 127 -10.53 -0.31 13.44
CA ILE A 127 -11.01 -1.41 14.30
C ILE A 127 -9.87 -2.38 14.63
N LEU A 128 -9.23 -2.95 13.61
CA LEU A 128 -8.13 -3.91 13.73
C LEU A 128 -6.97 -3.45 12.85
N GLY A 129 -5.79 -3.30 13.46
CA GLY A 129 -4.57 -2.93 12.72
C GLY A 129 -3.73 -4.14 12.32
N SER A 130 -2.49 -3.86 11.92
CA SER A 130 -1.53 -4.86 11.45
C SER A 130 -1.08 -5.90 12.49
N GLY A 131 -1.50 -5.76 13.74
CA GLY A 131 -1.25 -6.74 14.80
C GLY A 131 -2.09 -8.02 14.71
N LEU A 132 -3.07 -8.09 13.81
CA LEU A 132 -3.94 -9.25 13.63
C LEU A 132 -3.14 -10.50 13.21
N ASN A 133 -3.27 -11.57 13.99
CA ASN A 133 -2.58 -12.84 13.78
C ASN A 133 -3.52 -14.06 13.68
N LYS A 134 -4.83 -13.83 13.76
CA LYS A 134 -5.89 -14.84 13.60
C LYS A 134 -6.89 -14.36 12.57
N VAL A 135 -7.62 -15.29 11.97
CA VAL A 135 -8.76 -14.94 11.11
C VAL A 135 -9.85 -14.30 11.96
N VAL A 136 -10.52 -13.28 11.43
CA VAL A 136 -11.72 -12.73 12.05
C VAL A 136 -12.89 -13.65 11.70
N ASP A 137 -13.33 -14.42 12.69
CA ASP A 137 -14.46 -15.37 12.60
C ASP A 137 -15.60 -15.02 13.58
N ASN A 138 -15.40 -14.01 14.44
CA ASN A 138 -16.42 -13.56 15.37
C ASN A 138 -17.60 -12.92 14.62
N ARG A 139 -18.81 -13.44 14.90
CA ARG A 139 -20.06 -13.05 14.24
C ARG A 139 -20.35 -11.54 14.30
N PHE A 140 -20.08 -10.89 15.43
CA PHE A 140 -20.29 -9.46 15.62
C PHE A 140 -19.38 -8.63 14.70
N LEU A 141 -18.08 -8.92 14.67
CA LEU A 141 -17.13 -8.23 13.78
C LEU A 141 -17.45 -8.50 12.31
N CYS A 142 -17.74 -9.75 11.97
CA CYS A 142 -18.14 -10.13 10.61
C CYS A 142 -19.39 -9.37 10.15
N LYS A 143 -20.39 -9.24 11.02
CA LYS A 143 -21.61 -8.46 10.74
C LYS A 143 -21.28 -6.98 10.56
N LEU A 144 -20.45 -6.40 11.45
CA LEU A 144 -20.03 -5.00 11.36
C LEU A 144 -19.29 -4.72 10.04
N PHE A 145 -18.30 -5.53 9.68
CA PHE A 145 -17.56 -5.37 8.42
C PHE A 145 -18.48 -5.49 7.22
N LYS A 146 -19.44 -6.42 7.25
CA LYS A 146 -20.47 -6.52 6.21
C LYS A 146 -21.32 -5.25 6.11
N VAL A 147 -21.72 -4.64 7.22
CA VAL A 147 -22.49 -3.38 7.20
C VAL A 147 -21.66 -2.22 6.65
N ILE A 148 -20.36 -2.14 7.00
CA ILE A 148 -19.43 -1.14 6.45
C ILE A 148 -19.34 -1.29 4.92
N ASN A 149 -19.04 -2.50 4.44
CA ASN A 149 -18.84 -2.79 3.02
C ASN A 149 -20.11 -2.63 2.18
N GLN A 150 -21.29 -2.74 2.80
CA GLN A 150 -22.58 -2.52 2.14
C GLN A 150 -23.06 -1.06 2.22
N SER A 151 -22.35 -0.20 2.96
CA SER A 151 -22.66 1.21 3.01
C SER A 151 -22.30 1.90 1.69
N LYS A 152 -22.88 3.08 1.44
CA LYS A 152 -22.50 3.94 0.31
C LYS A 152 -21.42 4.97 0.70
N SER A 153 -20.86 4.84 1.90
CA SER A 153 -19.88 5.77 2.45
C SER A 153 -18.51 5.49 1.84
N PHE A 154 -17.68 6.52 1.74
CA PHE A 154 -16.26 6.34 1.47
C PHE A 154 -15.58 5.71 2.68
N VAL A 155 -14.87 4.58 2.50
CA VAL A 155 -14.20 3.86 3.57
C VAL A 155 -12.71 4.19 3.59
N PHE A 156 -12.28 4.86 4.66
CA PHE A 156 -10.90 5.21 4.93
C PHE A 156 -10.34 4.31 6.05
N SER A 157 -9.39 3.41 5.76
CA SER A 157 -8.78 2.57 6.80
C SER A 157 -7.46 3.14 7.30
N ILE A 158 -7.27 3.07 8.62
CA ILE A 158 -6.02 3.42 9.30
C ILE A 158 -5.14 2.17 9.42
N ASP A 159 -3.86 2.31 9.04
CA ASP A 159 -2.80 1.30 9.00
C ASP A 159 -3.01 0.18 7.96
N ILE A 160 -4.15 -0.50 8.02
CA ILE A 160 -4.54 -1.64 7.18
C ILE A 160 -6.08 -1.83 7.28
N PRO A 161 -6.79 -2.25 6.21
CA PRO A 161 -8.19 -2.63 6.32
C PRO A 161 -8.41 -3.72 7.36
N SER A 162 -9.36 -3.50 8.27
CA SER A 162 -9.65 -4.43 9.35
C SER A 162 -10.00 -5.81 8.81
N GLY A 163 -9.36 -6.84 9.37
CA GLY A 163 -9.53 -8.24 8.96
C GLY A 163 -8.45 -8.76 8.01
N LEU A 164 -7.59 -7.90 7.45
CA LEU A 164 -6.43 -8.34 6.68
C LEU A 164 -5.23 -8.67 7.56
N TRP A 165 -4.51 -9.73 7.18
CA TRP A 165 -3.16 -9.98 7.66
C TRP A 165 -2.15 -9.09 6.94
N ALA A 166 -1.18 -8.56 7.68
CA ALA A 166 -0.21 -7.60 7.13
C ALA A 166 0.97 -8.24 6.40
N ASP A 167 1.38 -9.44 6.80
CA ASP A 167 2.59 -10.11 6.30
C ASP A 167 2.31 -11.33 5.41
N ASN A 168 1.05 -11.79 5.34
CA ASN A 168 0.66 -13.01 4.63
C ASN A 168 -0.66 -12.80 3.85
N PRO A 169 -0.93 -13.59 2.81
CA PRO A 169 -2.23 -13.62 2.16
C PRO A 169 -3.32 -13.96 3.18
N THR A 170 -4.40 -13.18 3.21
CA THR A 170 -5.52 -13.44 4.11
C THR A 170 -6.45 -14.46 3.45
N ARG A 171 -6.93 -15.46 4.20
CA ARG A 171 -7.88 -16.47 3.69
C ARG A 171 -9.11 -15.81 3.05
N GLU A 172 -9.62 -16.38 1.97
CA GLU A 172 -10.71 -15.80 1.18
C GLU A 172 -11.98 -15.61 2.02
N GLU A 173 -12.32 -16.61 2.84
CA GLU A 173 -13.49 -16.66 3.71
C GLU A 173 -13.42 -15.74 4.95
N ALA A 174 -12.28 -15.09 5.20
CA ALA A 174 -12.13 -14.20 6.34
C ALA A 174 -12.97 -12.93 6.17
N CYS A 175 -13.59 -12.47 7.25
CA CYS A 175 -14.30 -11.19 7.25
C CYS A 175 -13.30 -10.03 7.16
N LYS A 176 -13.48 -9.16 6.17
CA LYS A 176 -12.57 -8.04 5.87
C LYS A 176 -13.36 -6.77 5.55
N VAL A 177 -12.82 -5.62 5.92
CA VAL A 177 -13.27 -4.31 5.46
C VAL A 177 -12.71 -4.03 4.07
N TYR A 178 -13.51 -3.39 3.22
CA TYR A 178 -13.15 -2.98 1.87
C TYR A 178 -12.91 -1.47 1.94
N ALA A 179 -11.66 -1.04 1.81
CA ALA A 179 -11.29 0.35 1.88
C ALA A 179 -11.22 0.97 0.48
N ASP A 180 -11.75 2.17 0.35
CA ASP A 180 -11.49 3.02 -0.82
C ASP A 180 -10.09 3.65 -0.73
N PHE A 181 -9.65 3.91 0.51
CA PHE A 181 -8.32 4.47 0.77
C PHE A 181 -7.73 3.95 2.08
N VAL A 182 -6.44 3.60 2.06
CA VAL A 182 -5.68 3.17 3.25
C VAL A 182 -4.53 4.14 3.53
N TYR A 183 -4.46 4.64 4.77
CA TYR A 183 -3.32 5.42 5.22
C TYR A 183 -2.50 4.63 6.23
N THR A 184 -1.30 4.20 5.84
CA THR A 184 -0.40 3.40 6.67
C THR A 184 0.81 4.19 7.16
N PHE A 185 1.56 3.63 8.10
CA PHE A 185 2.63 4.32 8.82
C PHE A 185 4.01 3.78 8.48
N GLN A 186 4.94 4.69 8.18
CA GLN A 186 6.37 4.51 7.88
C GLN A 186 6.71 3.60 6.69
N PHE A 187 6.08 2.44 6.60
CA PHE A 187 6.29 1.41 5.60
C PHE A 187 4.95 0.87 5.10
N PRO A 188 4.81 0.58 3.79
CA PRO A 188 3.68 -0.17 3.30
C PRO A 188 3.71 -1.59 3.86
N LYS A 189 2.54 -2.20 4.01
CA LYS A 189 2.46 -3.59 4.48
C LYS A 189 2.69 -4.53 3.30
N LEU A 190 3.32 -5.69 3.56
CA LEU A 190 3.59 -6.66 2.50
C LEU A 190 2.29 -7.11 1.83
N SER A 191 1.21 -7.20 2.60
CA SER A 191 -0.11 -7.58 2.12
C SER A 191 -0.72 -6.65 1.07
N PHE A 192 -0.25 -5.41 0.95
CA PHE A 192 -0.74 -4.47 -0.06
C PHE A 192 -0.28 -4.83 -1.48
N PHE A 193 0.72 -5.71 -1.59
CA PHE A 193 1.31 -6.14 -2.85
C PHE A 193 0.78 -7.50 -3.34
N PHE A 194 -0.14 -8.13 -2.60
CA PHE A 194 -0.78 -9.36 -3.05
C PHE A 194 -1.97 -9.03 -3.97
N PRO A 195 -2.04 -9.56 -5.20
CA PRO A 195 -3.12 -9.27 -6.14
C PRO A 195 -4.51 -9.53 -5.55
N GLU A 196 -4.65 -10.57 -4.73
CA GLU A 196 -5.92 -10.98 -4.10
C GLU A 196 -6.41 -9.95 -3.08
N ASN A 197 -5.52 -9.09 -2.57
CA ASN A 197 -5.85 -8.07 -1.59
C ASN A 197 -6.21 -6.72 -2.20
N TYR A 198 -6.00 -6.53 -3.51
CA TYR A 198 -6.22 -5.23 -4.17
C TYR A 198 -7.64 -4.69 -3.93
N THR A 199 -8.66 -5.56 -4.03
CA THR A 199 -10.07 -5.22 -3.79
C THR A 199 -10.36 -4.72 -2.38
N TYR A 200 -9.53 -5.05 -1.39
CA TYR A 200 -9.73 -4.65 0.01
C TYR A 200 -8.94 -3.40 0.39
N VAL A 201 -7.80 -3.16 -0.26
CA VAL A 201 -6.88 -2.06 0.08
C VAL A 201 -7.21 -0.79 -0.71
N GLY A 202 -7.70 -0.92 -1.95
CA GLY A 202 -7.95 0.24 -2.80
C GLY A 202 -6.68 1.06 -3.04
N GLU A 203 -6.80 2.38 -2.98
CA GLU A 203 -5.66 3.29 -3.02
C GLU A 203 -4.97 3.36 -1.64
N TRP A 204 -3.64 3.54 -1.60
CA TRP A 204 -2.94 3.66 -0.33
C TRP A 204 -1.81 4.69 -0.33
N GLU A 205 -1.55 5.25 0.85
CA GLU A 205 -0.43 6.18 1.08
C GLU A 205 0.30 5.83 2.38
N VAL A 206 1.60 6.11 2.42
CA VAL A 206 2.46 5.90 3.59
C VAL A 206 2.80 7.25 4.21
N GLY A 207 2.36 7.45 5.45
CA GLY A 207 2.75 8.59 6.28
C GLY A 207 4.09 8.36 6.98
N ASP A 208 5.02 9.31 6.84
CA ASP A 208 6.28 9.31 7.59
C ASP A 208 6.05 9.77 9.03
N ILE A 209 6.16 8.83 9.99
CA ILE A 209 5.96 9.09 11.42
C ILE A 209 7.29 9.30 12.17
N LYS A 210 8.39 9.47 11.43
CA LYS A 210 9.73 9.74 11.96
C LYS A 210 10.25 8.64 12.88
N LEU A 211 10.12 7.38 12.44
CA LEU A 211 10.83 6.29 13.08
C LEU A 211 12.35 6.40 12.89
N HIS A 212 13.13 5.87 13.83
CA HIS A 212 14.57 6.08 13.90
C HIS A 212 15.31 5.56 12.64
N PRO A 213 15.90 6.43 11.81
CA PRO A 213 16.42 6.06 10.49
C PRO A 213 17.61 5.10 10.56
N ASP A 214 18.51 5.25 11.54
CA ASP A 214 19.70 4.40 11.64
C ASP A 214 19.34 2.93 11.93
N PHE A 215 18.32 2.69 12.75
CA PHE A 215 17.86 1.34 13.04
C PHE A 215 17.18 0.72 11.81
N ILE A 216 16.36 1.51 11.11
CA ILE A 216 15.75 1.11 9.83
C ILE A 216 16.83 0.73 8.80
N ASN A 217 17.89 1.53 8.69
CA ASN A 217 18.98 1.30 7.74
C ASN A 217 19.75 0.01 8.04
N LYS A 218 19.94 -0.34 9.31
CA LYS A 218 20.61 -1.59 9.75
C LYS A 218 19.78 -2.85 9.55
N LEU A 219 18.45 -2.76 9.53
CA LEU A 219 17.58 -3.93 9.35
C LEU A 219 17.70 -4.51 7.94
N GLN A 220 17.83 -5.84 7.83
CA GLN A 220 17.80 -6.54 6.56
C GLN A 220 16.36 -6.96 6.22
N THR A 221 15.99 -6.88 4.94
CA THR A 221 14.73 -7.40 4.41
C THR A 221 14.95 -7.84 2.96
N PRO A 222 14.30 -8.92 2.50
CA PRO A 222 14.29 -9.25 1.08
C PRO A 222 13.29 -8.42 0.28
N TYR A 223 12.43 -7.63 0.94
CA TYR A 223 11.32 -6.91 0.29
C TYR A 223 11.60 -5.42 0.14
N TYR A 224 11.49 -4.92 -1.10
CA TYR A 224 11.68 -3.51 -1.44
C TYR A 224 10.57 -3.04 -2.36
N TYR A 225 9.99 -1.88 -2.03
CA TYR A 225 9.11 -1.14 -2.91
C TYR A 225 9.93 -0.15 -3.74
N VAL A 226 9.95 -0.38 -5.05
CA VAL A 226 10.68 0.44 -6.03
C VAL A 226 9.93 1.75 -6.24
N LYS A 227 10.60 2.87 -6.04
CA LYS A 227 10.11 4.22 -6.33
C LYS A 227 10.83 4.80 -7.54
N GLU A 228 10.26 5.85 -8.13
CA GLU A 228 10.91 6.61 -9.20
C GLU A 228 12.33 7.06 -8.82
N SER A 229 12.53 7.53 -7.59
CA SER A 229 13.83 7.92 -7.05
C SER A 229 14.86 6.78 -7.02
N ASP A 230 14.41 5.52 -6.97
CA ASP A 230 15.28 4.34 -7.01
C ASP A 230 15.74 4.05 -8.44
N ILE A 231 14.97 4.48 -9.45
CA ILE A 231 15.25 4.25 -10.88
C ILE A 231 16.06 5.38 -11.51
N LEU A 232 15.79 6.64 -11.13
CA LEU A 232 16.46 7.82 -11.72
C LEU A 232 18.00 7.70 -11.76
N PRO A 233 18.70 7.25 -10.70
CA PRO A 233 20.16 7.11 -10.72
C PRO A 233 20.67 5.97 -11.63
N LEU A 234 19.81 5.02 -12.00
CA LEU A 234 20.16 3.89 -12.88
C LEU A 234 20.11 4.28 -14.36
N ILE A 235 19.46 5.39 -14.70
CA ILE A 235 19.33 5.87 -16.07
C ILE A 235 20.69 6.39 -16.56
N LYS A 236 21.18 5.82 -17.68
CA LYS A 236 22.45 6.25 -18.28
C LYS A 236 22.33 7.65 -18.87
N HIS A 237 23.13 8.59 -18.35
CA HIS A 237 23.23 9.94 -18.90
C HIS A 237 23.86 9.95 -20.30
N ARG A 238 23.32 10.75 -21.23
CA ARG A 238 23.85 10.92 -22.59
C ARG A 238 24.65 12.21 -22.69
N ALA A 239 25.97 12.12 -22.79
CA ALA A 239 26.82 13.30 -22.95
C ALA A 239 26.73 13.85 -24.39
N LYS A 240 27.03 15.15 -24.55
CA LYS A 240 26.96 15.87 -25.83
C LYS A 240 27.74 15.20 -26.98
N PHE A 241 28.85 14.54 -26.66
CA PHE A 241 29.74 13.89 -27.62
C PHE A 241 29.68 12.35 -27.56
N SER A 242 28.62 11.79 -26.98
CA SER A 242 28.40 10.34 -27.02
C SER A 242 28.00 9.88 -28.43
N HIS A 243 28.45 8.68 -28.81
CA HIS A 243 28.08 7.99 -30.06
C HIS A 243 27.44 6.64 -29.75
N LYS A 244 26.92 5.95 -30.79
CA LYS A 244 26.19 4.68 -30.64
C LYS A 244 26.94 3.62 -29.82
N GLY A 245 28.26 3.51 -29.98
CA GLY A 245 29.10 2.57 -29.22
C GLY A 245 29.05 2.76 -27.70
N ASN A 246 28.84 4.00 -27.21
CA ASN A 246 28.77 4.27 -25.76
C ASN A 246 27.54 3.64 -25.08
N PHE A 247 26.49 3.31 -25.85
CA PHE A 247 25.24 2.78 -25.32
C PHE A 247 25.03 1.30 -25.63
N GLY A 248 26.12 0.61 -25.98
CA GLY A 248 26.17 -0.82 -26.19
C GLY A 248 25.52 -1.28 -27.50
N HIS A 249 25.71 -2.57 -27.76
CA HIS A 249 25.09 -3.30 -28.85
C HIS A 249 24.26 -4.43 -28.23
N ALA A 250 22.95 -4.41 -28.47
CA ALA A 250 22.04 -5.43 -27.99
C ALA A 250 21.69 -6.40 -29.13
N LEU A 251 21.74 -7.70 -28.85
CA LEU A 251 21.21 -8.74 -29.71
C LEU A 251 19.89 -9.25 -29.14
N ILE A 252 18.85 -9.31 -29.96
CA ILE A 252 17.55 -9.87 -29.62
C ILE A 252 17.31 -11.10 -30.49
N ILE A 253 17.18 -12.27 -29.86
CA ILE A 253 16.80 -13.51 -30.55
C ILE A 253 15.34 -13.79 -30.19
N ALA A 254 14.43 -13.51 -31.12
CA ALA A 254 13.00 -13.61 -30.85
C ALA A 254 12.17 -13.81 -32.12
N GLY A 255 10.97 -14.38 -31.97
CA GLY A 255 10.02 -14.60 -33.06
C GLY A 255 10.04 -16.02 -33.60
N SER A 256 8.96 -16.34 -34.31
CA SER A 256 8.72 -17.59 -35.03
C SER A 256 7.57 -17.37 -36.00
N LYS A 257 7.29 -18.35 -36.85
CA LYS A 257 6.10 -18.33 -37.70
C LYS A 257 4.84 -18.08 -36.85
N GLY A 258 4.11 -17.03 -37.18
CA GLY A 258 2.92 -16.61 -36.44
C GLY A 258 3.16 -15.81 -35.16
N MET A 259 4.41 -15.65 -34.69
CA MET A 259 4.74 -14.92 -33.45
C MET A 259 5.77 -13.80 -33.63
N MET A 260 5.95 -13.31 -34.86
CA MET A 260 6.90 -12.23 -35.17
C MET A 260 6.64 -10.91 -34.43
N GLY A 261 5.41 -10.70 -33.94
CA GLY A 261 5.08 -9.56 -33.09
C GLY A 261 5.93 -9.46 -31.83
N ALA A 262 6.36 -10.60 -31.25
CA ALA A 262 7.22 -10.60 -30.07
C ALA A 262 8.59 -9.97 -30.36
N ALA A 263 9.19 -10.31 -31.49
CA ALA A 263 10.47 -9.75 -31.93
C ALA A 263 10.35 -8.24 -32.18
N VAL A 264 9.28 -7.81 -32.87
CA VAL A 264 9.04 -6.39 -33.15
C VAL A 264 8.87 -5.57 -31.88
N LEU A 265 8.07 -6.04 -30.92
CA LEU A 265 7.85 -5.34 -29.66
C LEU A 265 9.12 -5.24 -28.82
N ALA A 266 9.87 -6.34 -28.68
CA ALA A 266 11.14 -6.35 -27.94
C ALA A 266 12.17 -5.40 -28.56
N THR A 267 12.27 -5.39 -29.89
CA THR A 267 13.19 -4.52 -30.64
C THR A 267 12.87 -3.05 -30.42
N LYS A 268 11.59 -2.66 -30.57
CA LYS A 268 11.15 -1.29 -30.34
C LYS A 268 11.39 -0.86 -28.89
N ALA A 269 11.13 -1.73 -27.92
CA ALA A 269 11.38 -1.45 -26.51
C ALA A 269 12.89 -1.25 -26.23
N CYS A 270 13.76 -2.05 -26.82
CA CYS A 270 15.22 -1.93 -26.67
C CYS A 270 15.78 -0.64 -27.29
N LEU A 271 15.32 -0.26 -28.48
CA LEU A 271 15.67 1.02 -29.09
C LEU A 271 15.18 2.19 -28.23
N ARG A 272 13.92 2.13 -27.75
CA ARG A 272 13.31 3.18 -26.91
C ARG A 272 13.98 3.31 -25.55
N SER A 273 14.48 2.22 -24.95
CA SER A 273 15.24 2.26 -23.70
C SER A 273 16.64 2.86 -23.88
N GLY A 274 17.09 3.03 -25.12
CA GLY A 274 18.28 3.79 -25.46
C GLY A 274 19.50 2.96 -25.80
N ALA A 275 19.34 1.71 -26.21
CA ALA A 275 20.43 0.94 -26.79
C ALA A 275 21.06 1.70 -27.98
N GLY A 276 22.38 1.64 -28.09
CA GLY A 276 23.11 2.35 -29.15
C GLY A 276 23.00 1.70 -30.52
N LEU A 277 23.04 0.37 -30.54
CA LEU A 277 22.77 -0.47 -31.70
C LEU A 277 21.90 -1.65 -31.24
N VAL A 278 20.95 -2.05 -32.08
CA VAL A 278 20.12 -3.23 -31.84
C VAL A 278 20.18 -4.10 -33.09
N GLU A 279 20.61 -5.34 -32.90
CA GLU A 279 20.54 -6.40 -33.88
C GLU A 279 19.48 -7.41 -33.45
N VAL A 280 18.69 -7.89 -34.40
CA VAL A 280 17.60 -8.83 -34.16
C VAL A 280 17.86 -10.05 -35.02
N HIS A 281 17.99 -11.21 -34.38
CA HIS A 281 18.04 -12.50 -35.04
C HIS A 281 16.64 -13.11 -35.05
N VAL A 282 16.11 -13.37 -36.25
CA VAL A 282 14.75 -13.89 -36.46
C VAL A 282 14.77 -15.06 -37.44
N PRO A 283 13.77 -15.95 -37.43
CA PRO A 283 13.63 -16.93 -38.51
C PRO A 283 13.41 -16.22 -39.85
N GLU A 284 13.74 -16.87 -40.97
CA GLU A 284 13.67 -16.25 -42.30
C GLU A 284 12.30 -15.59 -42.59
N CYS A 285 11.19 -16.20 -42.14
CA CYS A 285 9.84 -15.65 -42.30
C CYS A 285 9.66 -14.26 -41.67
N GLY A 286 10.52 -13.91 -40.71
CA GLY A 286 10.49 -12.69 -39.93
C GLY A 286 11.21 -11.50 -40.56
N TYR A 287 12.09 -11.72 -41.54
CA TYR A 287 12.97 -10.67 -42.08
C TYR A 287 12.19 -9.46 -42.59
N SER A 288 11.26 -9.68 -43.53
CA SER A 288 10.46 -8.61 -44.13
C SER A 288 9.59 -7.91 -43.10
N ILE A 289 9.09 -8.63 -42.10
CA ILE A 289 8.27 -8.05 -41.01
C ILE A 289 9.13 -7.10 -40.18
N LEU A 290 10.34 -7.50 -39.77
CA LEU A 290 11.24 -6.63 -39.00
C LEU A 290 11.67 -5.41 -39.82
N GLN A 291 12.18 -5.62 -41.03
CA GLN A 291 12.66 -4.54 -41.89
C GLN A 291 11.57 -3.54 -42.30
N THR A 292 10.30 -3.96 -42.33
CA THR A 292 9.18 -3.06 -42.61
C THR A 292 8.71 -2.31 -41.37
N THR A 293 8.72 -2.95 -40.20
CA THR A 293 8.10 -2.39 -38.99
C THR A 293 9.06 -1.66 -38.05
N THR A 294 10.35 -2.01 -38.10
CA THR A 294 11.45 -1.46 -37.27
C THR A 294 12.75 -1.39 -38.07
N PRO A 295 12.80 -0.60 -39.18
CA PRO A 295 13.97 -0.52 -40.07
C PRO A 295 15.24 0.04 -39.39
N GLU A 296 15.11 0.64 -38.21
CA GLU A 296 16.25 1.17 -37.43
C GLU A 296 17.11 0.06 -36.81
N ALA A 297 16.60 -1.16 -36.70
CA ALA A 297 17.33 -2.31 -36.16
C ALA A 297 18.03 -3.10 -37.28
N LEU A 298 19.22 -3.62 -36.99
CA LEU A 298 19.86 -4.61 -37.84
C LEU A 298 19.08 -5.93 -37.75
N CYS A 299 18.99 -6.66 -38.85
CA CYS A 299 18.31 -7.95 -38.87
C CYS A 299 19.23 -9.03 -39.44
N SER A 300 19.43 -10.10 -38.68
CA SER A 300 20.02 -11.34 -39.17
C SER A 300 18.95 -12.44 -39.17
N CYS A 301 19.12 -13.44 -40.03
CA CYS A 301 18.15 -14.51 -40.19
C CYS A 301 18.74 -15.85 -39.79
N ASP A 302 17.93 -16.66 -39.11
CA ASP A 302 18.21 -18.09 -38.96
C ASP A 302 18.13 -18.76 -40.34
N THR A 303 18.83 -19.89 -40.50
CA THR A 303 18.79 -20.67 -41.74
C THR A 303 17.44 -21.35 -41.94
N HIS A 304 16.68 -21.55 -40.86
CA HIS A 304 15.36 -22.15 -40.91
C HIS A 304 14.27 -21.07 -40.99
N THR A 305 13.26 -21.36 -41.81
CA THR A 305 12.24 -20.35 -42.15
C THR A 305 11.32 -20.00 -40.99
N ASP A 306 10.94 -20.99 -40.18
CA ASP A 306 9.84 -20.84 -39.22
C ASP A 306 10.26 -20.73 -37.74
N PHE A 307 11.49 -21.11 -37.37
CA PHE A 307 11.98 -21.19 -35.99
C PHE A 307 13.52 -21.16 -35.96
N PHE A 308 14.11 -21.03 -34.77
CA PHE A 308 15.56 -21.02 -34.58
C PHE A 308 16.16 -22.43 -34.62
N THR A 309 17.19 -22.62 -35.42
CA THR A 309 17.98 -23.87 -35.46
C THR A 309 19.40 -23.68 -34.96
N HIS A 310 19.90 -22.45 -34.94
CA HIS A 310 21.26 -22.14 -34.50
C HIS A 310 21.23 -20.89 -33.61
N TYR A 311 22.17 -20.82 -32.66
CA TYR A 311 22.46 -19.55 -32.00
C TYR A 311 23.37 -18.74 -32.92
N PRO A 312 23.04 -17.45 -33.18
CA PRO A 312 23.87 -16.54 -33.95
C PRO A 312 25.19 -16.19 -33.25
#